data_AF-A0A948X0N3-F1
#
_entry.id   AF-A0A948X0N3-F1
#
_cell.length_a   1.000
_cell.length_b   1.000
_cell.length_c   1.000
_cell.angle_alpha   90.00
_cell.angle_beta   90.00
_cell.angle_gamma   90.00
#
_symmetry.space_group_name_H-M   'P 1'
#
loop_
_entity.id
_entity.type
_entity.pdbx_description
1 polymer ?
#
loop_
_entity_poly.entity_id
_entity_poly.type
_entity_poly.pdbx_seq_one_letter_code
_entity_poly.pdbx_strand_id
1 'polypeptide(L)'
;MISGLQLLSQFLGYFNIKDKPKNRAITVIAFIVNFYLLYVAIDNFRYKGYRWQGFWYLLAFLVLEYFLFLNFVYYFTDKTVKFDISPYVEKALGGNPNETTSSNEPLFNQNIPSAGLFDQQKIMPVELRTTSAEQININELARLLEKKGYLHLNYSGLSDRALYQEANKTHEPILAMSKPVQLPYYDLREDSQTHELLVYAGINSMTAKPVGTLIKIGFTPIMEARQQYH
;
A
#
# COMPACT_ATOMS: atom_id res chain seq x y z
N MET A 1 -27.45 6.63 -4.05
CA MET A 1 -26.99 7.95 -4.57
C MET A 1 -25.48 7.86 -4.71
N ILE A 2 -24.97 7.95 -5.93
CA ILE A 2 -23.52 7.98 -6.16
C ILE A 2 -23.05 9.36 -5.69
N SER A 3 -22.31 9.41 -4.58
CA SER A 3 -21.81 10.67 -4.05
C SER A 3 -20.71 11.22 -4.95
N GLY A 4 -20.61 12.54 -5.12
CA GLY A 4 -19.56 13.16 -5.94
C GLY A 4 -18.14 12.71 -5.51
N LEU A 5 -17.96 12.37 -4.23
CA LEU A 5 -16.73 11.75 -3.72
C LEU A 5 -16.43 10.38 -4.34
N GLN A 6 -17.44 9.53 -4.54
CA GLN A 6 -17.29 8.20 -5.16
C GLN A 6 -16.95 8.32 -6.64
N LEU A 7 -17.56 9.26 -7.35
CA LEU A 7 -17.22 9.56 -8.74
C LEU A 7 -15.80 10.11 -8.84
N LEU A 8 -15.37 10.96 -7.90
CA LEU A 8 -14.02 11.50 -7.88
C LEU A 8 -12.97 10.43 -7.56
N SER A 9 -13.21 9.55 -6.58
CA SER A 9 -12.31 8.44 -6.27
C SER A 9 -12.20 7.45 -7.43
N GLN A 10 -13.30 7.21 -8.15
CA GLN A 10 -13.33 6.31 -9.30
C GLN A 10 -12.73 6.94 -10.56
N PHE A 11 -12.96 8.24 -10.80
CA PHE A 11 -12.34 8.99 -11.89
C PHE A 11 -10.83 9.15 -11.69
N LEU A 12 -10.37 9.41 -10.46
CA LEU A 12 -8.95 9.50 -10.14
C LEU A 12 -8.26 8.14 -10.07
N GLY A 13 -8.98 7.07 -9.73
CA GLY A 13 -8.49 5.69 -9.82
C GLY A 13 -8.29 5.20 -11.26
N TYR A 14 -8.99 5.80 -12.23
CA TYR A 14 -8.85 5.47 -13.65
C TYR A 14 -7.56 6.02 -14.26
N PHE A 15 -7.00 7.08 -13.69
CA PHE A 15 -5.68 7.56 -14.06
C PHE A 15 -4.66 6.97 -13.10
N ASN A 16 -3.80 6.07 -13.61
CA ASN A 16 -2.66 5.51 -12.87
C ASN A 16 -1.58 6.59 -12.63
N ILE A 17 -1.96 7.65 -11.89
CA ILE A 17 -1.17 8.83 -11.59
C ILE A 17 -0.57 8.63 -10.19
N LYS A 18 0.73 8.91 -10.07
CA LYS A 18 1.49 8.90 -8.80
C LYS A 18 0.66 9.53 -7.66
N ASP A 19 0.77 9.00 -6.44
CA ASP A 19 -0.07 9.44 -5.32
C ASP A 19 0.02 10.94 -5.01
N LYS A 20 1.19 11.56 -5.24
CA LYS A 20 1.41 12.99 -4.99
C LYS A 20 0.57 13.91 -5.91
N PRO A 21 0.61 13.80 -7.25
CA PRO A 21 -0.27 14.58 -8.14
C PRO A 21 -1.76 14.28 -7.96
N LYS A 22 -2.14 13.02 -7.66
CA LYS A 22 -3.52 12.66 -7.33
C LYS A 22 -4.01 13.40 -6.08
N ASN A 23 -3.23 13.35 -5.00
CA ASN A 23 -3.59 13.99 -3.73
C ASN A 23 -3.56 15.53 -3.83
N ARG A 24 -2.71 16.10 -4.68
CA ARG A 24 -2.76 17.53 -5.04
C ARG A 24 -4.10 17.91 -5.69
N ALA A 25 -4.55 17.14 -6.68
CA ALA A 25 -5.82 17.39 -7.34
C ALA A 25 -7.01 17.25 -6.37
N ILE A 26 -7.01 16.21 -5.53
CA ILE A 26 -8.03 16.02 -4.48
C ILE A 26 -8.06 17.21 -3.52
N THR A 27 -6.88 17.68 -3.08
CA THR A 27 -6.79 18.83 -2.15
C THR A 27 -7.39 20.09 -2.77
N VAL A 28 -7.09 20.39 -4.04
CA VAL A 28 -7.66 21.56 -4.75
C VAL A 28 -9.18 21.45 -4.89
N ILE A 29 -9.70 20.27 -5.24
CA ILE A 29 -11.14 20.05 -5.39
C ILE A 29 -11.83 20.17 -4.03
N ALA A 30 -11.26 19.59 -2.98
CA ALA A 30 -11.76 19.72 -1.62
C ALA A 30 -11.80 21.18 -1.15
N PHE A 31 -10.88 22.05 -1.62
CA PHE A 31 -10.91 23.48 -1.30
C PHE A 31 -12.15 24.11 -1.90
N ILE A 32 -12.38 23.88 -3.20
CA ILE A 32 -13.55 24.40 -3.91
C ILE A 32 -14.86 23.92 -3.23
N VAL A 33 -14.92 22.64 -2.85
CA VAL A 33 -16.08 22.08 -2.15
C VAL A 33 -16.24 22.70 -0.74
N ASN A 34 -15.16 22.95 -0.01
CA ASN A 34 -15.24 23.57 1.31
C ASN A 34 -15.79 25.01 1.24
N PHE A 35 -15.43 25.78 0.20
CA PHE A 35 -15.99 27.11 -0.02
C PHE A 35 -17.50 27.11 -0.30
N TYR A 36 -18.07 26.01 -0.82
CA TYR A 36 -19.52 25.85 -0.90
C TYR A 36 -20.17 25.78 0.49
N LEU A 37 -19.49 25.17 1.46
CA LEU A 37 -19.92 25.08 2.85
C LEU A 37 -19.97 26.48 3.51
N LEU A 38 -19.00 27.35 3.17
CA LEU A 38 -19.02 28.75 3.55
C LEU A 38 -20.19 29.51 2.93
N TYR A 39 -20.48 29.29 1.64
CA TYR A 39 -21.65 29.87 0.97
C TYR A 39 -22.95 29.49 1.69
N VAL A 40 -23.14 28.20 2.01
CA VAL A 40 -24.31 27.70 2.75
C VAL A 40 -24.39 28.33 4.14
N ALA A 41 -23.28 28.47 4.85
CA ALA A 41 -23.24 29.13 6.15
C ALA A 41 -23.75 30.58 6.07
N ILE A 42 -23.23 31.36 5.10
CA ILE A 42 -23.63 32.75 4.88
C ILE A 42 -25.11 32.85 4.53
N ASP A 43 -25.62 31.98 3.66
CA ASP A 43 -27.03 31.97 3.28
C ASP A 43 -27.95 31.71 4.48
N ASN A 44 -27.62 30.71 5.31
CA ASN A 44 -28.37 30.41 6.53
C ASN A 44 -28.35 31.56 7.55
N PHE A 45 -27.29 32.36 7.60
CA PHE A 45 -27.23 33.55 8.48
C PHE A 45 -28.17 34.68 8.07
N ARG A 46 -28.60 34.73 6.79
CA ARG A 46 -29.54 35.75 6.30
C ARG A 46 -30.95 35.55 6.86
N TYR A 47 -31.31 34.33 7.22
CA TYR A 47 -32.64 34.00 7.74
C TYR A 47 -32.62 33.84 9.26
N LYS A 48 -33.45 34.60 9.98
CA LYS A 48 -33.44 34.67 11.46
C LYS A 48 -33.64 33.30 12.14
N GLY A 49 -34.41 32.40 11.53
CA GLY A 49 -34.66 31.04 12.04
C GLY A 49 -33.54 30.02 11.78
N TYR A 50 -32.63 30.30 10.84
CA TYR A 50 -31.61 29.35 10.40
C TYR A 50 -30.19 29.72 10.85
N ARG A 51 -30.04 30.78 11.66
CA ARG A 51 -28.73 31.28 12.12
C ARG A 51 -27.94 30.24 12.89
N TRP A 52 -28.61 29.35 13.62
CA TRP A 52 -27.95 28.28 14.36
C TRP A 52 -27.37 27.21 13.43
N GLN A 53 -28.08 26.87 12.34
CA GLN A 53 -27.53 26.00 11.29
C GLN A 53 -26.37 26.69 10.57
N GLY A 54 -26.49 27.99 10.28
CA GLY A 54 -25.41 28.79 9.72
C GLY A 54 -24.14 28.76 10.59
N PHE A 55 -24.28 28.81 11.92
CA PHE A 55 -23.17 28.67 12.86
C PHE A 55 -22.49 27.31 12.76
N TRP A 56 -23.25 26.21 12.72
CA TRP A 56 -22.67 24.87 12.59
C TRP A 56 -21.97 24.66 11.25
N TYR A 57 -22.54 25.18 10.15
CA TYR A 57 -21.89 25.15 8.84
C TYR A 57 -20.60 25.99 8.82
N LEU A 58 -20.60 27.17 9.46
CA LEU A 58 -19.40 27.99 9.61
C LEU A 58 -18.32 27.27 10.42
N LEU A 59 -18.70 26.64 11.53
CA LEU A 59 -17.77 25.89 12.37
C LEU A 59 -17.16 24.71 11.60
N ALA A 60 -18.00 23.95 10.88
CA ALA A 60 -17.54 22.85 10.03
C ALA A 60 -16.58 23.34 8.93
N PHE A 61 -16.89 24.47 8.28
CA PHE A 61 -16.02 25.11 7.30
C PHE A 61 -14.64 25.43 7.88
N LEU A 62 -14.57 26.06 9.05
CA LEU A 62 -13.30 26.46 9.68
C LEU A 62 -12.45 25.25 10.08
N VAL A 63 -13.07 24.20 10.62
CA VAL A 63 -12.36 22.97 11.00
C VAL A 63 -11.81 22.28 9.75
N LEU A 64 -12.62 22.12 8.70
CA LEU A 64 -12.19 21.51 7.46
C LEU A 64 -11.13 22.34 6.75
N GLU A 65 -11.29 23.67 6.70
CA GLU A 65 -10.33 24.60 6.09
C GLU A 65 -8.95 24.49 6.75
N TYR A 66 -8.91 24.34 8.08
CA TYR A 66 -7.65 24.14 8.80
C TYR A 66 -6.93 22.86 8.32
N PHE A 67 -7.59 21.70 8.31
CA PHE A 67 -6.98 20.46 7.84
C PHE A 67 -6.60 20.51 6.36
N LEU A 68 -7.41 21.21 5.58
CA LEU A 68 -7.18 21.35 4.15
C LEU A 68 -5.99 22.26 3.85
N PHE A 69 -5.80 23.32 4.63
CA PHE A 69 -4.60 24.15 4.60
C PHE A 69 -3.36 23.34 4.97
N LEU A 70 -3.42 22.50 6.01
CA LEU A 70 -2.32 21.60 6.36
C LEU A 70 -1.98 20.64 5.20
N ASN A 71 -3.00 20.04 4.57
CA ASN A 71 -2.82 19.20 3.38
C ASN A 71 -2.23 19.99 2.20
N PHE A 72 -2.65 21.23 2.00
CA PHE A 72 -2.10 22.09 0.96
C PHE A 72 -0.61 22.36 1.18
N VAL A 73 -0.23 22.76 2.40
CA VAL A 73 1.17 22.97 2.76
C VAL A 73 1.95 21.66 2.58
N TYR A 74 1.44 20.51 3.00
CA TYR A 74 2.10 19.21 2.85
C TYR A 74 2.32 18.80 1.38
N TYR A 75 1.32 18.96 0.51
CA TYR A 75 1.40 18.49 -0.88
C TYR A 75 2.02 19.50 -1.85
N PHE A 76 1.87 20.80 -1.59
CA PHE A 76 2.33 21.88 -2.47
C PHE A 76 3.59 22.59 -1.96
N THR A 77 3.92 22.48 -0.68
CA THR A 77 5.10 23.12 -0.08
C THR A 77 6.02 22.09 0.57
N ASP A 78 7.32 22.39 0.59
CA ASP A 78 8.34 21.55 1.23
C ASP A 78 8.52 21.83 2.73
N LYS A 79 7.60 22.58 3.34
CA LYS A 79 7.68 23.06 4.73
C LYS A 79 6.70 22.32 5.62
N THR A 80 7.12 21.98 6.83
CA THR A 80 6.24 21.45 7.87
C THR A 80 5.72 22.60 8.75
N VAL A 81 4.42 22.56 9.09
CA VAL A 81 3.79 23.56 9.95
C VAL A 81 4.04 23.19 11.40
N LYS A 82 4.54 24.14 12.21
CA LYS A 82 4.87 23.88 13.63
C LYS A 82 3.66 23.56 14.52
N PHE A 83 2.45 23.93 14.09
CA PHE A 83 1.20 23.73 14.83
C PHE A 83 0.34 22.66 14.18
N ASP A 84 0.93 21.53 13.80
CA ASP A 84 0.20 20.39 13.25
C ASP A 84 -0.41 19.54 14.38
N ILE A 85 -1.72 19.61 14.53
CA ILE A 85 -2.47 18.80 15.52
C ILE A 85 -2.97 17.46 14.94
N SER A 86 -2.72 17.20 13.65
CA SER A 86 -3.16 15.97 12.96
C SER A 86 -2.74 14.69 13.71
N PRO A 87 -1.53 14.57 14.29
CA PRO A 87 -1.14 13.35 15.03
C PRO A 87 -2.02 13.09 16.27
N TYR A 88 -2.48 14.14 16.94
CA TYR A 88 -3.35 14.00 18.11
C TYR A 88 -4.77 13.60 17.71
N VAL A 89 -5.26 14.16 16.61
CA VAL A 89 -6.58 13.85 16.06
C VAL A 89 -6.62 12.42 15.52
N GLU A 90 -5.57 11.99 14.82
CA GLU A 90 -5.39 10.63 14.33
C GLU A 90 -5.39 9.61 15.48
N LYS A 91 -4.61 9.88 16.54
CA LYS A 91 -4.61 9.04 17.74
C LYS A 91 -5.97 8.98 18.44
N ALA A 92 -6.69 10.11 18.50
CA ALA A 92 -8.04 10.16 19.10
C ALA A 92 -9.09 9.40 18.27
N LEU A 93 -8.91 9.34 16.96
CA LEU A 93 -9.75 8.58 16.02
C LEU A 93 -9.36 7.10 15.91
N GLY A 94 -8.38 6.64 16.70
CA GLY A 94 -7.91 5.25 16.72
C GLY A 94 -6.88 4.91 15.65
N GLY A 95 -6.31 5.90 14.97
CA GLY A 95 -5.21 5.73 14.02
C GLY A 95 -3.87 5.50 14.73
N ASN A 96 -3.08 4.58 14.20
CA ASN A 96 -1.71 4.34 14.64
C ASN A 96 -0.78 5.28 13.86
N PRO A 97 -0.02 6.19 14.52
CA PRO A 97 0.83 7.16 13.82
C PRO A 97 1.98 6.52 13.01
N ASN A 98 2.21 5.22 13.17
CA ASN A 98 3.15 4.44 12.35
C ASN A 98 2.49 3.82 11.09
N GLU A 99 1.19 4.02 10.87
CA GLU A 99 0.44 3.52 9.70
C GLU A 99 0.20 4.59 8.63
N THR A 100 0.92 5.71 8.68
CA THR A 100 0.75 6.77 7.68
C THR A 100 1.13 6.27 6.29
N THR A 101 0.09 6.14 5.45
CA THR A 101 0.10 5.85 4.00
C THR A 101 0.10 4.38 3.55
N SER A 102 -0.64 3.49 4.22
CA SER A 102 -1.05 2.19 3.63
C SER A 102 -2.49 2.16 3.10
N SER A 103 -3.17 3.32 2.99
CA SER A 103 -4.57 3.39 2.51
C SER A 103 -4.74 3.23 0.99
N ASN A 104 -3.68 2.86 0.26
CA ASN A 104 -3.74 2.28 -1.07
C ASN A 104 -3.01 0.92 -1.13
N GLU A 105 -3.08 0.10 -0.06
CA GLU A 105 -3.04 -1.35 -0.29
C GLU A 105 -4.21 -1.63 -1.25
N PRO A 106 -3.97 -2.07 -2.50
CA PRO A 106 -5.08 -2.46 -3.32
C PRO A 106 -5.85 -3.53 -2.56
N LEU A 107 -7.15 -3.30 -2.39
CA LEU A 107 -8.14 -4.30 -2.03
C LEU A 107 -8.21 -5.37 -3.14
N PHE A 108 -7.10 -6.02 -3.48
CA PHE A 108 -7.14 -7.34 -4.04
C PHE A 108 -7.41 -8.26 -2.86
N ASN A 109 -8.69 -8.59 -2.73
CA ASN A 109 -9.24 -9.61 -1.87
C ASN A 109 -8.28 -10.83 -1.88
N GLN A 110 -7.40 -10.88 -0.88
CA GLN A 110 -6.34 -11.86 -0.74
C GLN A 110 -6.95 -13.13 -0.16
N ASN A 111 -7.81 -13.76 -0.97
CA ASN A 111 -8.51 -14.99 -0.64
C ASN A 111 -8.52 -15.77 -1.97
N ILE A 112 -7.61 -16.68 -2.25
CA ILE A 112 -7.22 -17.85 -1.47
C ILE A 112 -5.84 -18.28 -1.98
N PRO A 113 -4.83 -18.54 -1.13
CA PRO A 113 -3.60 -19.18 -1.58
C PRO A 113 -3.96 -20.54 -2.21
N SER A 114 -3.40 -20.89 -3.37
CA SER A 114 -3.59 -22.24 -3.94
C SER A 114 -3.15 -23.36 -2.98
N ALA A 115 -2.34 -23.03 -1.97
CA ALA A 115 -1.89 -23.92 -0.92
C ALA A 115 -2.81 -24.00 0.33
N GLY A 116 -3.85 -23.16 0.44
CA GLY A 116 -4.80 -23.14 1.59
C GLY A 116 -4.65 -21.94 2.54
N LEU A 117 -5.53 -21.86 3.54
CA LEU A 117 -5.50 -20.84 4.59
C LEU A 117 -4.53 -21.26 5.70
N PHE A 118 -3.38 -20.60 5.81
CA PHE A 118 -2.38 -20.87 6.86
C PHE A 118 -2.35 -19.75 7.89
N ASP A 119 -2.26 -20.14 9.16
CA ASP A 119 -1.93 -19.23 10.25
C ASP A 119 -0.47 -18.79 10.11
N GLN A 120 -0.23 -17.48 9.96
CA GLN A 120 1.10 -16.91 9.79
C GLN A 120 2.04 -17.22 10.95
N GLN A 121 1.52 -17.60 12.13
CA GLN A 121 2.33 -18.01 13.28
C GLN A 121 2.89 -19.43 13.15
N LYS A 122 2.45 -20.20 12.15
CA LYS A 122 2.82 -21.61 11.94
C LYS A 122 3.54 -21.87 10.60
N ILE A 123 4.03 -20.84 9.93
CA ILE A 123 4.82 -21.00 8.71
C ILE A 123 6.31 -21.12 9.05
N MET A 124 7.00 -22.07 8.42
CA MET A 124 8.46 -22.21 8.57
C MET A 124 9.15 -21.38 7.48
N PRO A 125 10.18 -20.58 7.83
CA PRO A 125 10.96 -19.87 6.83
C PRO A 125 11.72 -20.87 5.96
N VAL A 126 11.84 -20.55 4.69
CA VAL A 126 12.47 -21.41 3.68
C VAL A 126 13.59 -20.65 3.01
N GLU A 127 14.71 -21.32 2.80
CA GLU A 127 15.84 -20.79 2.03
C GLU A 127 15.89 -21.49 0.67
N LEU A 128 16.01 -20.68 -0.39
CA LEU A 128 16.07 -21.13 -1.77
C LEU A 128 17.44 -20.79 -2.36
N ARG A 129 18.00 -21.72 -3.12
CA ARG A 129 19.14 -21.49 -3.99
C ARG A 129 18.63 -21.20 -5.39
N THR A 130 18.91 -20.01 -5.90
CA THR A 130 18.49 -19.58 -7.24
C THR A 130 19.69 -19.55 -8.18
N THR A 131 19.55 -20.20 -9.33
CA THR A 131 20.52 -20.17 -10.44
C THR A 131 20.30 -18.93 -11.32
N SER A 132 21.28 -18.60 -12.19
CA SER A 132 21.15 -17.47 -13.11
C SER A 132 19.93 -17.58 -14.05
N ALA A 133 19.55 -18.80 -14.45
CA ALA A 133 18.38 -19.04 -15.29
C ALA A 133 17.06 -18.81 -14.50
N GLU A 134 17.01 -19.26 -13.26
CA GLU A 134 15.85 -19.06 -12.38
C GLU A 134 15.70 -17.59 -11.98
N GLN A 135 16.81 -16.86 -11.82
CA GLN A 135 16.77 -15.42 -11.56
C GLN A 135 16.12 -14.66 -12.71
N ILE A 136 16.31 -15.10 -13.96
CA ILE A 136 15.60 -14.54 -15.11
C ILE A 136 14.09 -14.79 -14.97
N ASN A 137 13.68 -16.00 -14.56
CA ASN A 137 12.28 -16.31 -14.32
C ASN A 137 11.67 -15.46 -13.20
N ILE A 138 12.40 -15.23 -12.09
CA ILE A 138 11.98 -14.33 -11.01
C ILE A 138 11.78 -12.91 -11.54
N ASN A 139 12.73 -12.41 -12.33
CA ASN A 139 12.65 -11.05 -12.88
C ASN A 139 11.46 -10.90 -13.84
N GLU A 140 11.21 -11.90 -14.68
CA GLU A 140 10.03 -11.94 -15.56
C GLU A 140 8.73 -11.99 -14.76
N LEU A 141 8.67 -12.81 -13.71
CA LEU A 141 7.53 -12.91 -12.81
C LEU A 141 7.27 -11.57 -12.12
N ALA A 142 8.32 -10.91 -11.59
CA ALA A 142 8.20 -9.61 -10.94
C ALA A 142 7.62 -8.55 -11.90
N ARG A 143 8.12 -8.48 -13.14
CA ARG A 143 7.57 -7.58 -14.17
C ARG A 143 6.12 -7.91 -14.51
N LEU A 144 5.76 -9.20 -14.55
CA LEU A 144 4.39 -9.63 -14.82
C LEU A 144 3.45 -9.26 -13.68
N LEU A 145 3.87 -9.46 -12.42
CA LEU A 145 3.13 -9.07 -11.23
C LEU A 145 2.95 -7.54 -11.17
N GLU A 146 3.98 -6.77 -11.47
CA GLU A 146 3.91 -5.31 -11.55
C GLU A 146 2.92 -4.87 -12.63
N LYS A 147 3.03 -5.41 -13.85
CA LYS A 147 2.13 -5.11 -14.97
C LYS A 147 0.67 -5.46 -14.66
N LYS A 148 0.43 -6.51 -13.88
CA LYS A 148 -0.91 -6.95 -13.48
C LYS A 148 -1.44 -6.26 -12.22
N GLY A 149 -0.64 -5.43 -11.56
CA GLY A 149 -1.01 -4.72 -10.34
C GLY A 149 -0.96 -5.57 -9.07
N TYR A 150 -0.28 -6.72 -9.09
CA TYR A 150 -0.03 -7.56 -7.91
C TYR A 150 1.21 -7.13 -7.11
N LEU A 151 2.12 -6.38 -7.73
CA LEU A 151 3.36 -5.89 -7.11
C LEU A 151 3.48 -4.39 -7.40
N HIS A 152 3.76 -3.61 -6.37
CA HIS A 152 4.04 -2.18 -6.50
C HIS A 152 5.46 -1.89 -6.03
N LEU A 153 6.30 -1.40 -6.95
CA LEU A 153 7.70 -1.06 -6.69
C LEU A 153 7.88 0.45 -6.56
N ASN A 154 7.04 1.09 -5.74
CA ASN A 154 7.00 2.55 -5.58
C ASN A 154 7.51 3.04 -4.23
N TYR A 155 8.26 2.21 -3.49
CA TYR A 155 8.80 2.56 -2.17
C TYR A 155 7.73 3.03 -1.17
N SER A 156 6.57 2.39 -1.14
CA SER A 156 5.40 2.83 -0.35
C SER A 156 4.91 4.26 -0.67
N GLY A 157 5.25 4.80 -1.84
CA GLY A 157 4.91 6.19 -2.20
C GLY A 157 5.76 7.24 -1.48
N LEU A 158 6.88 6.85 -0.85
CA LEU A 158 7.81 7.79 -0.22
C LEU A 158 8.42 8.74 -1.26
N SER A 159 8.56 10.01 -0.87
CA SER A 159 9.31 10.98 -1.68
C SER A 159 10.80 10.75 -1.55
N ASP A 160 11.59 11.15 -2.56
CA ASP A 160 13.06 11.01 -2.55
C ASP A 160 13.69 11.53 -1.25
N ARG A 161 13.22 12.66 -0.71
CA ARG A 161 13.72 13.21 0.57
C ARG A 161 13.40 12.29 1.76
N ALA A 162 12.23 11.69 1.78
CA ALA A 162 11.86 10.72 2.82
C ALA A 162 12.71 9.44 2.69
N LEU A 163 12.99 9.00 1.46
CA LEU A 163 13.93 7.90 1.21
C LEU A 163 15.34 8.22 1.71
N TYR A 164 15.87 9.41 1.44
CA TYR A 164 17.18 9.82 1.98
C TYR A 164 17.21 9.89 3.50
N GLN A 165 16.15 10.40 4.13
CA GLN A 165 16.07 10.47 5.59
C GLN A 165 15.98 9.09 6.23
N GLU A 166 15.20 8.19 5.65
CA GLU A 166 15.05 6.83 6.14
C GLU A 166 16.34 6.03 5.94
N ALA A 167 16.96 6.11 4.75
CA ALA A 167 18.23 5.45 4.46
C ALA A 167 19.37 5.94 5.37
N ASN A 168 19.38 7.24 5.72
CA ASN A 168 20.36 7.80 6.65
C ASN A 168 20.11 7.39 8.11
N LYS A 169 18.87 7.04 8.47
CA LYS A 169 18.55 6.53 9.82
C LYS A 169 18.89 5.05 9.95
N THR A 170 18.43 4.25 9.00
CA THR A 170 18.56 2.78 9.03
C THR A 170 19.93 2.31 8.54
N HIS A 171 20.65 3.12 7.77
CA HIS A 171 21.91 2.76 7.09
C HIS A 171 21.75 1.55 6.15
N GLU A 172 20.53 1.25 5.74
CA GLU A 172 20.20 0.10 4.89
C GLU A 172 19.61 0.56 3.54
N PRO A 173 19.87 -0.19 2.46
CA PRO A 173 19.26 0.08 1.17
C PRO A 173 17.74 -0.11 1.27
N ILE A 174 16.98 0.95 1.02
CA ILE A 174 15.52 0.87 1.00
C ILE A 174 15.11 0.12 -0.27
N LEU A 175 14.49 -1.04 -0.09
CA LEU A 175 13.95 -1.82 -1.19
C LEU A 175 12.72 -1.14 -1.78
N ALA A 176 12.58 -1.17 -3.11
CA ALA A 176 11.38 -0.66 -3.79
C ALA A 176 10.10 -1.40 -3.38
N MET A 177 10.27 -2.65 -2.94
CA MET A 177 9.27 -3.48 -2.30
C MET A 177 9.33 -3.27 -0.78
N SER A 178 8.33 -2.62 -0.21
CA SER A 178 8.32 -2.24 1.20
C SER A 178 7.81 -3.34 2.14
N LYS A 179 7.07 -4.32 1.62
CA LYS A 179 6.59 -5.49 2.35
C LYS A 179 6.68 -6.73 1.47
N PRO A 180 6.89 -7.93 2.05
CA PRO A 180 6.82 -9.18 1.30
C PRO A 180 5.46 -9.31 0.58
N VAL A 181 5.50 -9.60 -0.71
CA VAL A 181 4.30 -9.82 -1.52
C VAL A 181 3.97 -11.31 -1.57
N GLN A 182 2.74 -11.67 -1.25
CA GLN A 182 2.27 -13.04 -1.40
C GLN A 182 2.11 -13.36 -2.89
N LEU A 183 2.71 -14.47 -3.32
CA LEU A 183 2.60 -14.94 -4.69
C LEU A 183 1.20 -15.51 -4.97
N PRO A 184 0.58 -15.18 -6.13
CA PRO A 184 -0.73 -15.73 -6.49
C PRO A 184 -0.74 -17.26 -6.62
N TYR A 185 0.34 -17.82 -7.17
CA TYR A 185 0.52 -19.26 -7.31
C TYR A 185 1.97 -19.64 -7.04
N TYR A 186 2.14 -20.69 -6.25
CA TYR A 186 3.40 -21.39 -6.06
C TYR A 186 3.14 -22.89 -5.86
N ASP A 187 4.11 -23.71 -6.23
CA ASP A 187 4.04 -25.17 -6.17
C ASP A 187 5.44 -25.75 -5.94
N LEU A 188 5.52 -26.93 -5.35
CA LEU A 188 6.78 -27.64 -5.09
C LEU A 188 6.81 -28.89 -5.96
N ARG A 189 7.83 -29.02 -6.80
CA ARG A 189 7.98 -30.15 -7.73
C ARG A 189 9.35 -30.78 -7.58
N GLU A 190 9.41 -32.10 -7.62
CA GLU A 190 10.68 -32.83 -7.61
C GLU A 190 11.26 -32.88 -9.03
N ASP A 191 12.55 -32.60 -9.17
CA ASP A 191 13.28 -32.81 -10.41
C ASP A 191 13.47 -34.31 -10.66
N SER A 192 12.98 -34.79 -11.80
CA SER A 192 13.12 -36.19 -12.19
C SER A 192 14.58 -36.64 -12.38
N GLN A 193 15.53 -35.71 -12.58
CA GLN A 193 16.95 -36.04 -12.80
C GLN A 193 17.79 -35.88 -11.54
N THR A 194 17.58 -34.80 -10.78
CA THR A 194 18.43 -34.46 -9.63
C THR A 194 17.81 -34.84 -8.29
N HIS A 195 16.53 -35.23 -8.27
CA HIS A 195 15.73 -35.43 -7.05
C HIS A 195 15.71 -34.22 -6.10
N GLU A 196 16.09 -33.04 -6.61
CA GLU A 196 16.00 -31.78 -5.87
C GLU A 196 14.54 -31.29 -5.88
N LEU A 197 14.13 -30.60 -4.82
CA LEU A 197 12.81 -29.97 -4.74
C LEU A 197 12.89 -28.56 -5.32
N LEU A 198 12.28 -28.35 -6.49
CA LEU A 198 12.18 -27.05 -7.14
C LEU A 198 10.87 -26.35 -6.77
N VAL A 199 10.99 -25.07 -6.45
CA VAL A 199 9.86 -24.18 -6.28
C VAL A 199 9.48 -23.59 -7.63
N TYR A 200 8.22 -23.77 -8.00
CA TYR A 200 7.60 -23.14 -9.16
C TYR A 200 6.72 -21.99 -8.68
N ALA A 201 6.79 -20.85 -9.37
CA ALA A 201 5.96 -19.69 -9.05
C ALA A 201 5.40 -19.03 -10.32
N GLY A 202 4.21 -18.44 -10.20
CA GLY A 202 3.53 -17.81 -11.32
C GLY A 202 2.30 -16.99 -10.91
N ILE A 203 1.63 -16.40 -11.90
CA ILE A 203 0.30 -15.81 -11.71
C ILE A 203 -0.80 -16.89 -11.63
N ASN A 204 -0.52 -18.09 -12.16
CA ASN A 204 -1.36 -19.28 -12.12
C ASN A 204 -0.50 -20.53 -12.42
N SER A 205 -1.11 -21.71 -12.33
CA SER A 205 -0.43 -23.00 -12.55
C SER A 205 0.11 -23.20 -13.97
N MET A 206 -0.52 -22.61 -14.99
CA MET A 206 -0.12 -22.79 -16.39
C MET A 206 1.10 -21.95 -16.78
N THR A 207 1.37 -20.87 -16.05
CA THR A 207 2.47 -19.93 -16.32
C THR A 207 3.61 -20.07 -15.31
N ALA A 208 3.52 -21.03 -14.40
CA ALA A 208 4.48 -21.22 -13.34
C ALA A 208 5.84 -21.68 -13.89
N LYS A 209 6.90 -20.97 -13.50
CA LYS A 209 8.29 -21.27 -13.89
C LYS A 209 9.12 -21.62 -12.65
N PRO A 210 10.22 -22.37 -12.79
CA PRO A 210 11.11 -22.65 -11.68
C PRO A 210 11.80 -21.36 -11.23
N VAL A 211 11.77 -21.10 -9.92
CA VAL A 211 12.35 -19.89 -9.29
C VAL A 211 13.47 -20.20 -8.30
N GLY A 212 13.68 -21.48 -7.96
CA GLY A 212 14.81 -21.90 -7.14
C GLY A 212 14.65 -23.30 -6.59
N THR A 213 15.78 -23.86 -6.16
CA THR A 213 15.84 -25.13 -5.43
C THR A 213 15.72 -24.89 -3.93
N LEU A 214 14.89 -25.70 -3.27
CA LEU A 214 14.75 -25.73 -1.82
C LEU A 214 16.02 -26.30 -1.16
N ILE A 215 16.68 -25.52 -0.29
CA ILE A 215 17.87 -25.98 0.43
C ILE A 215 17.64 -26.19 1.93
N LYS A 216 16.71 -25.44 2.55
CA LYS A 216 16.50 -25.44 4.00
C LYS A 216 15.04 -25.12 4.36
N ILE A 217 14.53 -25.80 5.38
CA ILE A 217 13.22 -25.51 6.01
C ILE A 217 13.47 -25.23 7.49
N GLY A 218 13.14 -24.02 7.95
CA GLY A 218 13.44 -23.55 9.30
C GLY A 218 14.94 -23.53 9.55
N PHE A 219 15.41 -24.35 10.51
CA PHE A 219 16.83 -24.52 10.82
C PHE A 219 17.44 -25.78 10.18
N THR A 220 16.63 -26.62 9.53
CA THR A 220 17.04 -27.95 9.09
C THR A 220 17.32 -27.98 7.58
N PRO A 221 18.51 -28.42 7.14
CA PRO A 221 18.79 -28.67 5.73
C PRO A 221 17.82 -29.70 5.14
N ILE A 222 17.42 -29.53 3.88
CA ILE A 222 16.41 -30.39 3.25
C ILE A 222 16.83 -31.87 3.18
N MET A 223 18.14 -32.12 3.05
CA MET A 223 18.72 -33.47 3.02
C MET A 223 18.49 -34.23 4.33
N GLU A 224 18.53 -33.53 5.47
CA GLU A 224 18.26 -34.10 6.80
C GLU A 224 16.75 -34.20 7.06
N ALA A 225 15.98 -33.20 6.63
CA ALA A 225 14.53 -33.19 6.79
C ALA A 225 13.86 -34.36 6.06
N ARG A 226 14.35 -34.77 4.88
CA ARG A 226 13.85 -35.96 4.16
C ARG A 226 14.03 -37.24 5.00
N GLN A 227 15.15 -37.40 5.71
CA GLN A 227 15.40 -38.61 6.50
C GLN A 227 14.51 -38.71 7.76
N GLN A 228 14.02 -37.58 8.27
CA GLN A 228 13.27 -37.51 9.52
C GLN A 228 11.74 -37.60 9.34
N TYR A 229 11.25 -37.35 8.13
CA TYR A 229 9.81 -37.29 7.81
C TYR A 229 9.38 -38.20 6.64
N HIS A 230 10.25 -39.14 6.22
CA HIS A 230 9.89 -40.27 5.37
C HIS A 230 9.52 -41.50 6.21
#